data_AF-A0A0N8FTP9-F1
#
_entry.id   AF-A0A0N8FTP9-F1
#
_cell.length_a   1.000
_cell.length_b   1.000
_cell.length_c   1.000
_cell.angle_alpha   90.00
_cell.angle_beta   90.00
_cell.angle_gamma   90.00
#
_symmetry.space_group_name_H-M   'P 1'
#
loop_
_entity.id
_entity.type
_entity.pdbx_description
1 polymer ?
#
loop_
_entity_poly.entity_id
_entity_poly.type
_entity_poly.pdbx_seq_one_letter_code
_entity_poly.pdbx_strand_id
1 'polypeptide(L)'
;MDNYIIVGRKVDGGGAKYLHSDGDINVDPTKDGAPGKALDVEFIGKTVVELSRGGPLDEDTPAYQEATELLRQSMAVVPMDQMHDLNDPMITKIHDKFRLRLQWDERSPDAEDGVDVNTRTLVIPVQDTLAEREAYFSSQANQPGYEPPLTYTLDLLMMKHFYDGLLDKALSEVQTAGVALTDETKAAIKAQVNANWADSTAINNDLSSEEEEEDPTRKSMARILSSPVSAFHRAVGIYITNMCD
;
A
#
# COMPACT_ATOMS: atom_id res chain seq x y z
N MET A 1 -24.29 -7.50 -12.35
CA MET A 1 -23.52 -6.26 -12.51
C MET A 1 -22.08 -6.69 -12.64
N ASP A 2 -21.28 -6.00 -13.43
CA ASP A 2 -19.85 -6.33 -13.51
C ASP A 2 -19.26 -6.00 -12.14
N ASN A 3 -18.74 -7.01 -11.45
CA ASN A 3 -18.30 -6.88 -10.06
C ASN A 3 -16.89 -6.30 -10.05
N TYR A 4 -16.69 -5.15 -9.41
CA TYR A 4 -15.39 -4.49 -9.31
C TYR A 4 -15.25 -3.78 -7.97
N ILE A 5 -14.02 -3.44 -7.62
CA ILE A 5 -13.69 -2.56 -6.48
C ILE A 5 -12.81 -1.42 -6.95
N ILE A 6 -12.81 -0.33 -6.18
CA ILE A 6 -11.86 0.77 -6.35
C ILE A 6 -10.91 0.75 -5.16
N VAL A 7 -9.61 0.61 -5.41
CA VAL A 7 -8.57 0.56 -4.38
C VAL A 7 -7.37 1.39 -4.79
N GLY A 8 -6.51 1.76 -3.84
CA GLY A 8 -5.26 2.43 -4.17
C GLY A 8 -4.38 1.56 -5.07
N ARG A 9 -3.66 2.19 -6.01
CA ARG A 9 -2.70 1.51 -6.88
C ARG A 9 -1.60 0.87 -6.05
N LYS A 10 -1.28 -0.37 -6.39
CA LYS A 10 -0.23 -1.14 -5.73
C LYS A 10 1.13 -0.54 -6.02
N VAL A 11 2.02 -0.64 -5.03
CA VAL A 11 3.44 -0.29 -5.21
C VAL A 11 4.10 -1.28 -6.18
N ASP A 12 3.74 -2.58 -6.11
CA ASP A 12 4.43 -3.69 -6.79
C ASP A 12 3.78 -4.12 -8.12
N GLY A 13 3.42 -3.18 -9.00
CA GLY A 13 3.11 -3.49 -10.40
C GLY A 13 1.63 -3.53 -10.81
N GLY A 14 0.78 -2.68 -10.23
CA GLY A 14 -0.65 -2.56 -10.58
C GLY A 14 -1.00 -1.49 -11.61
N GLY A 15 -0.10 -1.16 -12.55
CA GLY A 15 -0.28 -0.02 -13.47
C GLY A 15 -0.16 1.33 -12.75
N ALA A 16 0.90 1.51 -11.96
CA ALA A 16 1.20 2.77 -11.28
C ALA A 16 1.21 3.94 -12.29
N LYS A 17 0.62 5.06 -11.90
CA LYS A 17 0.77 6.33 -12.62
C LYS A 17 1.82 7.17 -11.91
N TYR A 18 2.45 8.06 -12.65
CA TYR A 18 3.49 8.96 -12.16
C TYR A 18 3.11 10.39 -12.48
N LEU A 19 3.16 11.26 -11.47
CA LEU A 19 3.01 12.70 -11.61
C LEU A 19 4.37 13.32 -11.91
N HIS A 20 4.48 13.96 -13.07
CA HIS A 20 5.69 14.63 -13.53
C HIS A 20 5.71 16.11 -13.12
N SER A 21 6.87 16.75 -13.21
CA SER A 21 7.08 18.14 -12.74
C SER A 21 6.28 19.19 -13.51
N ASP A 22 5.87 18.87 -14.75
CA ASP A 22 5.00 19.68 -15.60
C ASP A 22 3.50 19.45 -15.33
N GLY A 23 3.17 18.56 -14.38
CA GLY A 23 1.80 18.19 -14.03
C GLY A 23 1.22 17.05 -14.87
N ASP A 24 1.98 16.50 -15.82
CA ASP A 24 1.54 15.35 -16.62
C ASP A 24 1.44 14.09 -15.76
N ILE A 25 0.41 13.27 -16.03
CA ILE A 25 0.18 12.01 -15.32
C ILE A 25 0.08 10.88 -16.33
N ASN A 26 1.07 9.99 -16.32
CA ASN A 26 1.13 8.86 -17.23
C ASN A 26 1.76 7.63 -16.55
N VAL A 27 1.95 6.54 -17.28
CA VAL A 27 2.53 5.29 -16.76
C VAL A 27 4.05 5.23 -16.88
N ASP A 28 4.67 6.24 -17.50
CA ASP A 28 6.12 6.32 -17.62
C ASP A 28 6.72 6.80 -16.29
N PRO A 29 7.59 6.03 -15.63
CA PRO A 29 8.23 6.44 -14.39
C PRO A 29 9.17 7.64 -14.56
N THR A 30 9.59 7.94 -15.79
CA THR A 30 10.55 9.01 -16.07
C THR A 30 10.11 9.87 -17.24
N LYS A 31 10.19 11.19 -17.12
CA LYS A 31 9.93 12.11 -18.23
C LYS A 31 11.06 13.12 -18.33
N ASP A 32 11.60 13.28 -19.53
CA ASP A 32 12.74 14.17 -19.83
C ASP A 32 13.95 13.94 -18.89
N GLY A 33 14.19 12.69 -18.50
CA GLY A 33 15.28 12.29 -17.60
C GLY A 33 15.05 12.60 -16.12
N ALA A 34 13.89 13.15 -15.75
CA ALA A 34 13.49 13.35 -14.36
C ALA A 34 12.52 12.25 -13.89
N PRO A 35 12.69 11.72 -12.67
CA PRO A 35 11.75 10.75 -12.12
C PRO A 35 10.43 11.41 -11.76
N GLY A 36 9.32 10.77 -12.13
CA GLY A 36 7.99 11.16 -11.69
C GLY A 36 7.69 10.68 -10.26
N LYS A 37 6.73 11.33 -9.60
CA LYS A 37 6.23 10.91 -8.29
C LYS A 37 5.17 9.82 -8.47
N ALA A 38 5.41 8.63 -7.94
CA ALA A 38 4.44 7.54 -7.99
C ALA A 38 3.11 7.94 -7.32
N LEU A 39 2.00 7.65 -8.00
CA LEU A 39 0.62 7.82 -7.54
C LEU A 39 0.09 6.44 -7.10
N ASP A 40 0.49 6.02 -5.91
CA ASP A 40 0.18 4.72 -5.32
C ASP A 40 -0.46 4.84 -3.92
N VAL A 41 -0.64 3.72 -3.23
CA VAL A 41 -1.14 3.71 -1.84
C VAL A 41 -0.26 4.49 -0.85
N GLU A 42 1.06 4.59 -1.06
CA GLU A 42 1.92 5.43 -0.21
C GLU A 42 1.59 6.92 -0.44
N PHE A 43 1.41 7.33 -1.70
CA PHE A 43 0.99 8.68 -2.05
C PHE A 43 -0.34 9.05 -1.37
N ILE A 44 -1.34 8.16 -1.44
CA ILE A 44 -2.66 8.39 -0.83
C ILE A 44 -2.50 8.66 0.66
N GLY A 45 -1.81 7.78 1.40
CA GLY A 45 -1.69 7.96 2.84
C GLY A 45 -0.86 9.18 3.23
N LYS A 46 0.18 9.52 2.47
CA LYS A 46 0.93 10.76 2.67
C LYS A 46 0.02 11.99 2.49
N THR A 47 -0.77 12.00 1.42
CA THR A 47 -1.70 13.09 1.10
C THR A 47 -2.76 13.24 2.18
N VAL A 48 -3.32 12.13 2.68
CA VAL A 48 -4.29 12.16 3.78
C VAL A 48 -3.66 12.74 5.06
N VAL A 49 -2.42 12.36 5.39
CA VAL A 49 -1.71 12.93 6.55
C VAL A 49 -1.51 14.44 6.39
N GLU A 50 -1.18 14.90 5.18
CA GLU A 50 -1.03 16.32 4.87
C GLU A 50 -2.36 17.08 4.98
N LEU A 51 -3.45 16.53 4.43
CA LEU A 51 -4.80 17.09 4.55
C LEU A 51 -5.30 17.13 6.01
N SER A 52 -5.00 16.09 6.79
CA SER A 52 -5.32 16.04 8.21
C SER A 52 -4.61 17.11 9.02
N ARG A 53 -3.38 17.51 8.62
CA ARG A 53 -2.65 18.63 9.23
C ARG A 53 -3.18 19.99 8.80
N GLY A 54 -3.60 20.12 7.54
CA GLY A 54 -4.10 21.38 6.97
C GLY A 54 -5.51 21.75 7.41
N GLY A 55 -6.32 20.76 7.78
CA GLY A 55 -7.74 20.93 8.12
C GLY A 55 -8.65 20.80 6.90
N PRO A 56 -9.97 21.03 7.07
CA PRO A 56 -10.96 20.89 6.02
C PRO A 56 -10.70 21.82 4.83
N LEU A 57 -10.88 21.30 3.62
CA LEU A 57 -10.86 22.08 2.39
C LEU A 57 -12.29 22.27 1.88
N ASP A 58 -12.57 23.47 1.36
CA ASP A 58 -13.83 23.77 0.69
C ASP A 58 -13.85 23.12 -0.71
N GLU A 59 -14.95 22.44 -1.05
CA GLU A 59 -15.13 21.65 -2.28
C GLU A 59 -14.91 22.48 -3.56
N ASP A 60 -15.17 23.80 -3.50
CA ASP A 60 -15.01 24.72 -4.63
C ASP A 60 -13.58 25.23 -4.82
N THR A 61 -12.64 24.89 -3.92
CA THR A 61 -11.27 25.39 -3.99
C THR A 61 -10.40 24.60 -4.96
N PRO A 62 -9.43 25.26 -5.64
CA PRO A 62 -8.45 24.57 -6.47
C PRO A 62 -7.67 23.49 -5.70
N ALA A 63 -7.39 23.73 -4.41
CA ALA A 63 -6.69 22.78 -3.56
C ALA A 63 -7.50 21.49 -3.34
N TYR A 64 -8.82 21.60 -3.14
CA TYR A 64 -9.70 20.43 -3.03
C TYR A 64 -9.77 19.66 -4.36
N GLN A 65 -9.94 20.37 -5.47
CA GLN A 65 -10.03 19.78 -6.81
C GLN A 65 -8.73 19.06 -7.21
N GLU A 66 -7.58 19.67 -6.93
CA GLU A 66 -6.27 19.05 -7.18
C GLU A 66 -6.06 17.83 -6.29
N ALA A 67 -6.33 17.94 -4.98
CA ALA A 67 -6.18 16.82 -4.06
C ALA A 67 -7.08 15.64 -4.44
N THR A 68 -8.36 15.90 -4.76
CA THR A 68 -9.30 14.86 -5.19
C THR A 68 -8.87 14.21 -6.50
N GLU A 69 -8.42 14.98 -7.48
CA GLU A 69 -7.96 14.41 -8.76
C GLU A 69 -6.70 13.57 -8.59
N LEU A 70 -5.70 14.04 -7.84
CA LEU A 70 -4.47 13.26 -7.59
C LEU A 70 -4.77 11.97 -6.81
N LEU A 71 -5.65 12.03 -5.81
CA LEU A 71 -6.10 10.85 -5.08
C LEU A 71 -6.88 9.88 -5.98
N ARG A 72 -7.76 10.40 -6.86
CA ARG A 72 -8.49 9.61 -7.86
C ARG A 72 -7.54 8.90 -8.83
N GLN A 73 -6.51 9.60 -9.31
CA GLN A 73 -5.48 9.04 -10.19
C GLN A 73 -4.63 7.97 -9.51
N SER A 74 -4.43 8.11 -8.20
CA SER A 74 -3.75 7.12 -7.34
C SER A 74 -4.60 5.87 -7.08
N MET A 75 -5.87 5.85 -7.48
CA MET A 75 -6.77 4.69 -7.37
C MET A 75 -6.85 3.89 -8.68
N ALA A 76 -7.10 2.59 -8.56
CA ALA A 76 -7.34 1.64 -9.63
C ALA A 76 -8.70 0.95 -9.44
N VAL A 77 -9.36 0.68 -10.56
CA VAL A 77 -10.53 -0.18 -10.63
C VAL A 77 -10.03 -1.61 -10.85
N VAL A 78 -10.39 -2.52 -9.97
CA VAL A 78 -9.96 -3.93 -10.01
C VAL A 78 -11.19 -4.80 -10.23
N PRO A 79 -11.28 -5.51 -11.37
CA PRO A 79 -12.37 -6.45 -11.59
C PRO A 79 -12.29 -7.62 -10.60
N MET A 80 -13.46 -8.10 -10.17
CA MET A 80 -13.61 -9.22 -9.24
C MET A 80 -13.96 -10.54 -9.93
N ASP A 81 -14.17 -10.51 -11.24
CA ASP A 81 -14.37 -11.70 -12.06
C ASP A 81 -13.13 -12.05 -12.88
N GLN A 82 -13.14 -13.24 -13.48
CA GLN A 82 -12.09 -13.70 -14.39
C GLN A 82 -12.32 -13.26 -15.84
N MET A 83 -13.38 -12.50 -16.13
CA MET A 83 -13.76 -12.11 -17.49
C MET A 83 -13.11 -10.81 -17.93
N HIS A 84 -12.74 -9.94 -16.99
CA HIS A 84 -12.08 -8.67 -17.24
C HIS A 84 -10.64 -8.67 -16.73
N ASP A 85 -9.72 -8.13 -17.53
CA ASP A 85 -8.35 -7.83 -17.09
C ASP A 85 -8.17 -6.33 -16.80
N LEU A 86 -7.01 -5.96 -16.25
CA LEU A 86 -6.69 -4.56 -15.90
C LEU A 86 -6.61 -3.62 -17.11
N ASN A 87 -6.51 -4.15 -18.33
CA ASN A 87 -6.43 -3.38 -19.58
C ASN A 87 -7.79 -3.26 -20.29
N ASP A 88 -8.86 -3.82 -19.72
CA ASP A 88 -10.19 -3.73 -20.32
C ASP A 88 -10.63 -2.25 -20.46
N PRO A 89 -11.04 -1.79 -21.66
CA PRO A 89 -11.53 -0.43 -21.86
C PRO A 89 -12.68 -0.02 -20.92
N MET A 90 -13.45 -0.98 -20.42
CA MET A 90 -14.50 -0.76 -19.41
C MET A 90 -13.93 -0.28 -18.08
N ILE A 91 -12.78 -0.81 -17.65
CA ILE A 91 -12.07 -0.40 -16.43
C ILE A 91 -11.65 1.07 -16.53
N THR A 92 -11.12 1.48 -17.69
CA THR A 92 -10.81 2.90 -17.96
C THR A 92 -12.08 3.77 -17.92
N LYS A 93 -13.18 3.33 -18.53
CA LYS A 93 -14.45 4.08 -18.51
C LYS A 93 -15.03 4.25 -17.10
N ILE A 94 -14.88 3.25 -16.24
CA ILE A 94 -15.29 3.33 -14.83
C ILE A 94 -14.38 4.32 -14.10
N HIS A 95 -13.05 4.20 -14.28
CA HIS A 95 -12.06 5.10 -13.70
C HIS A 95 -12.34 6.57 -14.06
N ASP A 96 -12.64 6.85 -15.33
CA ASP A 96 -12.91 8.21 -15.81
C ASP A 96 -14.22 8.81 -15.28
N LYS A 97 -15.14 7.99 -14.76
CA LYS A 97 -16.47 8.42 -14.33
C LYS A 97 -16.67 8.47 -12.82
N PHE A 98 -15.92 7.70 -12.04
CA PHE A 98 -16.10 7.75 -10.59
C PHE A 98 -15.61 9.08 -10.03
N ARG A 99 -16.22 9.49 -8.91
CA ARG A 99 -15.92 10.76 -8.25
C ARG A 99 -15.45 10.45 -6.84
N LEU A 100 -14.36 11.10 -6.45
CA LEU A 100 -13.86 11.04 -5.08
C LEU A 100 -14.39 12.24 -4.29
N ARG A 101 -14.89 11.97 -3.08
CA ARG A 101 -15.28 13.00 -2.11
C ARG A 101 -14.44 12.86 -0.86
N LEU A 102 -13.96 13.98 -0.32
CA LEU A 102 -13.22 14.01 0.94
C LEU A 102 -14.16 14.43 2.07
N GLN A 103 -14.09 13.73 3.19
CA GLN A 103 -14.87 14.03 4.39
C GLN A 103 -13.94 14.05 5.59
N TRP A 104 -14.05 15.10 6.40
CA TRP A 104 -13.27 15.27 7.62
C TRP A 104 -14.11 14.87 8.83
N ASP A 105 -13.49 14.15 9.77
CA ASP A 105 -14.07 13.96 11.09
C ASP A 105 -13.99 15.29 11.86
N GLU A 106 -15.11 15.66 12.48
CA GLU A 106 -15.21 16.88 13.27
C GLU A 106 -15.06 16.59 14.76
N ARG A 107 -14.38 17.50 15.46
CA ARG A 107 -14.28 17.53 16.92
C ARG A 107 -14.62 18.91 17.40
N SER A 108 -15.58 19.01 18.30
CA SER A 108 -15.93 20.25 18.96
C SER A 108 -16.12 19.99 20.45
N PRO A 109 -15.61 20.88 21.31
CA PRO A 109 -16.01 20.87 22.71
C PRO A 109 -17.50 21.23 22.77
N ASP A 110 -18.26 20.47 23.56
CA ASP A 110 -19.60 20.88 23.94
C ASP A 110 -19.52 22.21 24.68
N ALA A 111 -20.33 23.17 24.25
CA ALA A 111 -20.36 24.50 24.83
C ALA A 111 -20.92 24.49 26.28
N GLU A 112 -21.69 23.47 26.67
CA GLU A 112 -22.35 23.42 27.97
C GLU A 112 -21.48 22.81 29.08
N ASP A 113 -20.76 21.72 28.82
CA ASP A 113 -19.98 21.02 29.84
C ASP A 113 -18.48 20.88 29.51
N GLY A 114 -18.05 21.39 28.34
CA GLY A 114 -16.65 21.40 27.91
C GLY A 114 -16.09 20.03 27.54
N VAL A 115 -16.94 19.01 27.36
CA VAL A 115 -16.54 17.66 26.96
C VAL A 115 -16.33 17.60 25.44
N ASP A 116 -15.26 16.93 24.99
CA ASP A 116 -14.99 16.75 23.55
C ASP A 116 -16.03 15.83 22.91
N VAL A 117 -16.94 16.40 22.12
CA VAL A 117 -17.95 15.64 21.38
C VAL A 117 -17.38 15.29 20.02
N ASN A 118 -17.41 14.00 19.74
CA ASN A 118 -16.76 13.39 18.59
C ASN A 118 -17.79 12.70 17.71
N THR A 119 -17.87 13.09 16.44
CA THR A 119 -18.56 12.31 15.41
C THR A 119 -17.56 11.42 14.68
N ARG A 120 -17.96 10.20 14.33
CA ARG A 120 -17.15 9.27 13.54
C ARG A 120 -17.91 8.92 12.28
N THR A 121 -17.29 9.16 11.13
CA THR A 121 -17.85 8.73 9.84
C THR A 121 -17.36 7.33 9.52
N LEU A 122 -18.28 6.36 9.44
CA LEU A 122 -17.99 5.02 8.91
C LEU A 122 -18.68 4.86 7.56
N VAL A 123 -17.90 4.61 6.52
CA VAL A 123 -18.41 4.30 5.19
C VAL A 123 -18.57 2.78 5.09
N ILE A 124 -19.76 2.33 4.72
CA ILE A 124 -20.05 0.92 4.46
C ILE A 124 -20.16 0.77 2.94
N PRO A 125 -19.34 -0.09 2.31
CA PRO A 125 -19.39 -0.30 0.86
C PRO A 125 -20.77 -0.74 0.38
N VAL A 126 -21.02 -0.57 -0.93
CA VAL A 126 -22.26 -1.05 -1.55
C VAL A 126 -22.49 -2.55 -1.32
N GLN A 127 -23.75 -2.96 -1.50
CA GLN A 127 -24.19 -4.32 -1.24
C GLN A 127 -23.28 -5.37 -1.93
N ASP A 128 -22.98 -6.45 -1.21
CA ASP A 128 -22.24 -7.63 -1.67
C ASP A 128 -20.74 -7.45 -1.99
N THR A 129 -20.21 -6.22 -2.05
CA THR A 129 -18.78 -5.95 -2.34
C THR A 129 -17.82 -6.68 -1.39
N LEU A 130 -18.08 -6.63 -0.08
CA LEU A 130 -17.22 -7.29 0.91
C LEU A 130 -17.50 -8.81 0.99
N ALA A 131 -18.75 -9.22 0.77
CA ALA A 131 -19.15 -10.63 0.80
C ALA A 131 -18.53 -11.42 -0.36
N GLU A 132 -18.41 -10.82 -1.54
CA GLU A 132 -17.74 -11.42 -2.69
C GLU A 132 -16.24 -11.60 -2.44
N ARG A 133 -15.60 -10.60 -1.82
CA ARG A 133 -14.18 -10.67 -1.45
C ARG A 133 -13.94 -11.76 -0.40
N GLU A 134 -14.82 -11.84 0.60
CA GLU A 134 -14.82 -12.92 1.58
C GLU A 134 -15.00 -14.29 0.92
N ALA A 135 -15.94 -14.43 -0.02
CA ALA A 135 -16.17 -15.67 -0.77
C ALA A 135 -14.94 -16.08 -1.61
N TYR A 136 -14.33 -15.12 -2.31
CA TYR A 136 -13.08 -15.32 -3.03
C TYR A 136 -11.98 -15.84 -2.11
N PHE A 137 -11.70 -15.15 -1.00
CA PHE A 137 -10.67 -15.58 -0.06
C PHE A 137 -10.99 -16.92 0.62
N SER A 138 -12.27 -17.17 0.93
CA SER A 138 -12.73 -18.42 1.52
C SER A 138 -12.51 -19.62 0.59
N SER A 139 -12.58 -19.41 -0.73
CA SER A 139 -12.26 -20.44 -1.73
C SER A 139 -10.75 -20.70 -1.87
N GLN A 140 -9.92 -19.72 -1.55
CA GLN A 140 -8.45 -19.78 -1.60
C GLN A 140 -7.84 -20.38 -0.32
N ALA A 141 -8.49 -20.19 0.84
CA ALA A 141 -8.01 -20.57 2.17
C ALA A 141 -7.69 -22.07 2.35
N ASN A 142 -8.18 -22.93 1.45
CA ASN A 142 -7.98 -24.38 1.51
C ASN A 142 -6.91 -24.92 0.54
N GLN A 143 -6.14 -24.04 -0.12
CA GLN A 143 -5.01 -24.49 -0.94
C GLN A 143 -3.72 -24.58 -0.10
N PRO A 144 -2.91 -25.65 -0.23
CA PRO A 144 -1.57 -25.69 0.36
C PRO A 144 -0.76 -24.47 -0.12
N GLY A 145 -0.27 -23.65 0.81
CA GLY A 145 0.43 -22.39 0.50
C GLY A 145 -0.44 -21.13 0.57
N TYR A 146 -1.67 -21.20 1.08
CA TYR A 146 -2.49 -20.00 1.28
C TYR A 146 -1.90 -19.03 2.31
N GLU A 147 -1.79 -17.76 1.92
CA GLU A 147 -1.42 -16.64 2.76
C GLU A 147 -2.65 -15.70 2.94
N PRO A 148 -2.99 -15.28 4.17
CA PRO A 148 -4.12 -14.38 4.44
C PRO A 148 -3.91 -13.02 3.77
N PRO A 149 -4.96 -12.19 3.55
CA PRO A 149 -4.92 -10.95 2.78
C PRO A 149 -4.10 -9.83 3.47
N LEU A 150 -2.79 -10.04 3.43
CA LEU A 150 -1.62 -9.17 3.46
C LEU A 150 -0.65 -9.75 2.41
N THR A 151 -1.18 -10.16 1.25
CA THR A 151 -0.48 -10.92 0.19
C THR A 151 0.12 -10.01 -0.89
N TYR A 152 0.52 -8.78 -0.54
CA TYR A 152 1.34 -7.98 -1.46
C TYR A 152 2.79 -8.42 -1.31
N THR A 153 3.54 -8.46 -2.40
CA THR A 153 4.98 -8.84 -2.37
C THR A 153 5.71 -8.00 -1.32
N LEU A 154 5.33 -6.72 -1.21
CA LEU A 154 5.89 -5.80 -0.24
C LEU A 154 5.55 -6.14 1.23
N ASP A 155 4.36 -6.67 1.52
CA ASP A 155 4.00 -7.10 2.88
C ASP A 155 4.77 -8.35 3.30
N LEU A 156 4.96 -9.28 2.38
CA LEU A 156 5.80 -10.46 2.59
C LEU A 156 7.25 -10.06 2.82
N LEU A 157 7.75 -9.06 2.09
CA LEU A 157 9.09 -8.51 2.31
C LEU A 157 9.20 -7.77 3.65
N MET A 158 8.15 -7.06 4.09
CA MET A 158 8.11 -6.45 5.43
C MET A 158 8.17 -7.52 6.53
N MET A 159 7.42 -8.62 6.38
CA MET A 159 7.50 -9.75 7.31
C MET A 159 8.88 -10.39 7.30
N LYS A 160 9.47 -10.62 6.11
CA LYS A 160 10.84 -11.13 5.99
C LYS A 160 11.83 -10.22 6.73
N HIS A 161 11.77 -8.91 6.52
CA HIS A 161 12.67 -7.97 7.18
C HIS A 161 12.53 -8.00 8.72
N PHE A 162 11.30 -8.14 9.23
CA PHE A 162 11.08 -8.34 10.66
C PHE A 162 11.68 -9.67 11.17
N TYR A 163 11.50 -10.77 10.43
CA TYR A 163 12.11 -12.06 10.77
C TYR A 163 13.63 -12.03 10.73
N ASP A 164 14.22 -11.37 9.72
CA ASP A 164 15.67 -11.17 9.60
C ASP A 164 16.21 -10.40 10.83
N GLY A 165 15.52 -9.34 11.26
CA GLY A 165 15.87 -8.61 12.48
C GLY A 165 15.78 -9.44 13.76
N LEU A 166 14.76 -10.30 13.89
CA LEU A 166 14.65 -11.24 15.01
C LEU A 166 15.75 -12.31 14.99
N LEU A 167 16.07 -12.84 13.82
CA LEU A 167 17.14 -13.82 13.63
C LEU A 167 18.50 -13.22 14.00
N ASP A 168 18.77 -12.00 13.58
CA ASP A 168 20.01 -11.27 13.89
C ASP A 168 20.19 -11.04 15.39
N LYS A 169 19.09 -10.64 16.05
CA LYS A 169 19.06 -10.50 17.50
C LYS A 169 19.32 -11.85 18.19
N ALA A 170 18.62 -12.90 17.80
CA ALA A 170 18.78 -14.23 18.38
C ALA A 170 20.20 -14.78 18.23
N LEU A 171 20.80 -14.65 17.04
CA LEU A 171 22.19 -15.08 16.79
C LEU A 171 23.19 -14.29 17.64
N SER A 172 22.94 -12.99 17.85
CA SER A 172 23.78 -12.13 18.70
C SER A 172 23.62 -12.46 20.19
N GLU A 173 22.41 -12.77 20.64
CA GLU A 173 22.12 -13.17 22.03
C GLU A 173 22.73 -14.53 22.38
N VAL A 174 22.66 -15.51 21.47
CA VAL A 174 23.32 -16.81 21.63
C VAL A 174 24.83 -16.66 21.80
N GLN A 175 25.44 -15.76 21.03
CA GLN A 175 26.86 -15.44 21.17
C GLN A 175 27.19 -14.79 22.51
N THR A 176 26.33 -13.88 22.97
CA THR A 176 26.46 -13.21 24.27
C THR A 176 26.27 -14.19 25.44
N ALA A 177 25.45 -15.22 25.26
CA ALA A 177 25.23 -16.31 26.22
C ALA A 177 26.40 -17.32 26.31
N GLY A 178 27.50 -17.09 25.60
CA GLY A 178 28.73 -17.88 25.69
C GLY A 178 28.85 -19.01 24.67
N VAL A 179 27.93 -19.11 23.70
CA VAL A 179 28.05 -20.03 22.56
C VAL A 179 28.83 -19.35 21.45
N ALA A 180 30.04 -19.82 21.14
CA ALA A 180 30.84 -19.24 20.07
C ALA A 180 30.25 -19.60 18.69
N LEU A 181 29.42 -18.72 18.15
CA LEU A 181 29.00 -18.75 16.75
C LEU A 181 29.97 -17.92 15.91
N THR A 182 30.66 -18.56 14.96
CA THR A 182 31.49 -17.82 13.99
C THR A 182 30.60 -17.03 13.02
N ASP A 183 31.15 -15.98 12.40
CA ASP A 183 30.40 -15.18 11.44
C ASP A 183 30.02 -16.00 10.18
N GLU A 184 30.84 -16.97 9.77
CA GLU A 184 30.48 -17.91 8.69
C GLU A 184 29.28 -18.78 9.08
N THR A 185 29.22 -19.22 10.34
CA THR A 185 28.10 -20.02 10.85
C THR A 185 26.81 -19.21 10.85
N LYS A 186 26.86 -17.95 11.29
CA LYS A 186 25.72 -17.04 11.24
C LYS A 186 25.26 -16.82 9.80
N ALA A 187 26.19 -16.56 8.88
CA ALA A 187 25.89 -16.35 7.48
C ALA A 187 25.21 -17.59 6.84
N ALA A 188 25.70 -18.80 7.15
CA ALA A 188 25.09 -20.04 6.68
C ALA A 188 23.67 -20.27 7.21
N ILE A 189 23.43 -19.97 8.50
CA ILE A 189 22.08 -20.05 9.10
C ILE A 189 21.14 -19.06 8.39
N LYS A 190 21.54 -17.79 8.23
CA LYS A 190 20.74 -16.79 7.50
C LYS A 190 20.44 -17.23 6.08
N ALA A 191 21.43 -17.74 5.36
CA ALA A 191 21.25 -18.23 3.99
C ALA A 191 20.23 -19.37 3.91
N GLN A 192 20.27 -20.33 4.84
CA GLN A 192 19.31 -21.43 4.87
C GLN A 192 17.89 -20.96 5.21
N VAL A 193 17.75 -20.02 6.16
CA VAL A 193 16.45 -19.44 6.51
C VAL A 193 15.86 -18.69 5.31
N ASN A 194 16.67 -17.89 4.61
CA ASN A 194 16.26 -17.18 3.40
C ASN A 194 15.88 -18.13 2.25
N ALA A 195 16.61 -19.22 2.06
CA ALA A 195 16.26 -20.23 1.06
C ALA A 195 14.90 -20.89 1.38
N ASN A 196 14.67 -21.28 2.64
CA ASN A 196 13.40 -21.86 3.07
C ASN A 196 12.24 -20.86 2.90
N TRP A 197 12.47 -19.57 3.19
CA TRP A 197 11.48 -18.52 2.97
C TRP A 197 11.13 -18.41 1.48
N ALA A 198 12.13 -18.27 0.61
CA ALA A 198 11.95 -18.12 -0.82
C ALA A 198 11.20 -19.32 -1.45
N ASP A 199 11.50 -20.54 -1.01
CA ASP A 199 10.80 -21.76 -1.42
C ASP A 199 9.33 -21.76 -0.99
N SER A 200 9.01 -21.16 0.16
CA SER A 200 7.65 -21.12 0.71
C SER A 200 6.76 -20.02 0.13
N THR A 201 7.34 -18.88 -0.29
CA THR A 201 6.57 -17.70 -0.74
C THR A 201 6.74 -17.38 -2.23
N ALA A 202 7.57 -18.13 -2.96
CA ALA A 202 8.00 -17.82 -4.34
C ALA A 202 8.62 -16.42 -4.52
N ILE A 203 9.11 -15.81 -3.44
CA ILE A 203 9.78 -14.50 -3.45
C ILE A 203 11.29 -14.74 -3.33
N ASN A 204 12.00 -14.55 -4.45
CA ASN A 204 13.46 -14.67 -4.50
C ASN A 204 14.19 -13.34 -4.24
N ASN A 205 13.47 -12.25 -3.97
CA ASN A 205 14.04 -10.91 -4.04
C ASN A 205 14.44 -10.38 -2.67
N ASP A 206 15.75 -10.35 -2.38
CA ASP A 206 16.27 -9.25 -1.56
C ASP A 206 16.21 -7.96 -2.41
N LEU A 207 15.68 -6.90 -1.82
CA LEU A 207 15.76 -5.57 -2.38
C LEU A 207 17.08 -4.95 -1.93
N SER A 208 17.81 -4.33 -2.87
CA SER A 208 18.96 -3.49 -2.51
C SER A 208 18.48 -2.23 -1.80
N SER A 209 19.41 -1.40 -1.33
CA SER A 209 19.05 -0.09 -0.78
C SER A 209 18.33 0.77 -1.82
N GLU A 210 17.51 1.72 -1.38
CA GLU A 210 16.81 2.64 -2.29
C GLU A 210 17.77 3.37 -3.25
N GLU A 211 19.01 3.64 -2.81
CA GLU A 211 20.02 4.32 -3.62
C GLU A 211 20.58 3.44 -4.74
N GLU A 212 20.70 2.13 -4.50
CA GLU A 212 21.29 1.14 -5.40
C GLU A 212 20.28 0.52 -6.38
N GLU A 213 18.97 0.68 -6.12
CA GLU A 213 17.93 0.13 -6.96
C GLU A 213 17.60 1.07 -8.13
N GLU A 214 17.75 0.55 -9.36
CA GLU A 214 17.50 1.29 -10.60
C GLU A 214 16.04 1.21 -11.03
N ASP A 215 15.35 0.10 -10.73
CA ASP A 215 13.94 -0.07 -11.07
C ASP A 215 13.06 0.81 -10.15
N PRO A 216 12.26 1.75 -10.69
CA PRO A 216 11.46 2.69 -9.88
C PRO A 216 10.45 2.02 -8.94
N THR A 217 9.92 0.86 -9.35
CA THR A 217 8.97 0.08 -8.54
C THR A 217 9.70 -0.54 -7.36
N ARG A 218 10.79 -1.26 -7.60
CA ARG A 218 11.63 -1.87 -6.57
C ARG A 218 12.26 -0.82 -5.66
N LYS A 219 12.61 0.36 -6.18
CA LYS A 219 13.11 1.49 -5.41
C LYS A 219 12.08 2.00 -4.40
N SER A 220 10.81 2.11 -4.82
CA SER A 220 9.71 2.48 -3.92
C SER A 220 9.45 1.40 -2.86
N MET A 221 9.56 0.12 -3.23
CA MET A 221 9.50 -0.98 -2.27
C MET A 221 10.64 -0.92 -1.25
N ALA A 222 11.88 -0.69 -1.68
CA ALA A 222 13.04 -0.53 -0.81
C ALA A 222 12.92 0.66 0.15
N ARG A 223 12.39 1.81 -0.32
CA ARG A 223 12.06 2.96 0.52
C ARG A 223 11.07 2.61 1.63
N ILE A 224 9.99 1.93 1.28
CA ILE A 224 8.94 1.59 2.25
C ILE A 224 9.45 0.62 3.31
N LEU A 225 10.31 -0.34 2.92
CA LEU A 225 10.92 -1.28 3.87
C LEU A 225 11.91 -0.60 4.83
N SER A 226 12.63 0.41 4.35
CA SER A 226 13.67 1.10 5.13
C SER A 226 13.15 2.28 5.96
N SER A 227 11.96 2.80 5.65
CA SER A 227 11.38 3.99 6.29
C SER A 227 10.06 3.67 7.02
N PRO A 228 10.05 3.73 8.38
CA PRO A 228 8.83 3.55 9.16
C PRO A 228 7.72 4.53 8.80
N VAL A 229 8.09 5.75 8.40
CA VAL A 229 7.14 6.79 7.97
C VAL A 229 6.50 6.42 6.63
N SER A 230 7.27 5.89 5.68
CA SER A 230 6.74 5.41 4.40
C SER A 230 5.85 4.19 4.57
N ALA A 231 6.24 3.24 5.43
CA ALA A 231 5.39 2.11 5.80
C ALA A 231 4.06 2.57 6.43
N PHE A 232 4.11 3.57 7.32
CA PHE A 232 2.90 4.17 7.90
C PHE A 232 2.00 4.82 6.85
N HIS A 233 2.55 5.62 5.93
CA HIS A 233 1.76 6.21 4.84
C HIS A 233 1.12 5.13 3.96
N ARG A 234 1.86 4.08 3.57
CA ARG A 234 1.29 2.96 2.82
C ARG A 234 0.12 2.31 3.57
N ALA A 235 0.28 2.04 4.87
CA ALA A 235 -0.78 1.43 5.68
C ALA A 235 -2.05 2.31 5.72
N VAL A 236 -1.89 3.62 5.91
CA VAL A 236 -3.00 4.58 5.87
C VAL A 236 -3.71 4.57 4.52
N GLY A 237 -2.95 4.59 3.41
CA GLY A 237 -3.54 4.57 2.07
C GLY A 237 -4.29 3.28 1.75
N ILE A 238 -3.76 2.13 2.16
CA ILE A 238 -4.45 0.84 2.04
C ILE A 238 -5.75 0.83 2.85
N TYR A 239 -5.69 1.28 4.11
CA TYR A 239 -6.85 1.31 4.98
C TYR A 239 -7.98 2.18 4.40
N ILE A 240 -7.65 3.39 3.98
CA ILE A 240 -8.65 4.35 3.47
C ILE A 240 -9.28 3.85 2.18
N THR A 241 -8.47 3.32 1.25
CA THR A 241 -8.99 2.89 -0.05
C THR A 241 -9.75 1.57 -0.03
N ASN A 242 -9.50 0.69 0.94
CA ASN A 242 -10.30 -0.53 1.10
C ASN A 242 -11.67 -0.28 1.78
N MET A 243 -11.91 0.94 2.26
CA MET A 243 -13.12 1.35 2.99
C MET A 243 -14.02 2.29 2.14
N CYS A 244 -13.73 2.47 0.86
CA CYS A 244 -14.46 3.41 0.00
C CYS A 244 -15.64 2.75 -0.75
N ASP A 245 -16.71 3.55 -0.91
CA ASP A 245 -17.90 3.32 -1.76
C ASP A 245 -17.55 3.27 -3.26
#